data_AF-A0A950UGT4-F1
#
_entry.id   AF-A0A950UGT4-F1
#
_cell.length_a   1.000
_cell.length_b   1.000
_cell.length_c   1.000
_cell.angle_alpha   90.00
_cell.angle_beta   90.00
_cell.angle_gamma   90.00
#
_symmetry.space_group_name_H-M   'P 1'
#
loop_
_entity.id
_entity.type
_entity.pdbx_description
1 polymer ?
#
loop_
_entity_poly.entity_id
_entity_poly.type
_entity_poly.pdbx_seq_one_letter_code
_entity_poly.pdbx_strand_id
1 'polypeptide(L)' 'MLWGSDYPHAEATFPRSQQFLGRMFAGVPETDTRKITAGNAAKLFGFTLN' A
#
# COMPACT_ATOMS: atom_id res chain seq x y z
N MET A 1 -9.80 -3.66 -2.61
CA MET A 1 -8.86 -3.76 -1.47
C MET A 1 -7.93 -2.56 -1.48
N LEU A 2 -7.56 -2.06 -0.31
CA LEU A 2 -6.67 -0.92 -0.09
C LEU A 2 -5.73 -1.27 1.05
N TRP A 3 -4.45 -0.92 0.94
CA TRP A 3 -3.53 -0.94 2.07
C TRP A 3 -3.46 0.46 2.70
N GLY A 4 -3.33 0.51 4.03
CA GLY A 4 -3.08 1.72 4.79
C GLY A 4 -2.04 1.45 5.88
N SER A 5 -1.20 2.43 6.19
CA SER A 5 -0.12 2.27 7.18
C SER A 5 -0.61 2.36 8.63
N ASP A 6 -1.77 2.96 8.85
CA ASP A 6 -2.37 3.31 10.15
C ASP A 6 -1.48 4.16 11.06
N TYR A 7 -0.62 4.99 10.47
CA TYR A 7 0.23 5.91 11.23
C TYR A 7 -0.61 6.99 11.94
N PRO A 8 -0.30 7.36 13.22
CA PRO A 8 0.86 6.95 14.03
C PRO A 8 0.55 5.88 15.10
N HIS A 9 -0.46 5.03 14.90
CA HIS A 9 -0.82 4.05 15.92
C HIS A 9 0.29 3.03 16.19
N ALA A 10 0.24 2.34 17.33
CA ALA A 10 1.31 1.43 17.76
C ALA A 10 1.43 0.19 16.86
N GLU A 11 0.32 -0.20 16.23
CA GLU A 11 0.18 -1.25 15.24
C GLU A 11 0.64 -0.84 13.84
N ALA A 12 0.96 0.45 13.63
CA ALA A 12 1.36 0.96 12.34
C ALA A 12 2.63 0.28 11.83
N THR A 13 2.76 0.21 10.52
CA THR A 13 3.96 -0.36 9.89
C THR A 13 5.12 0.63 9.82
N PHE A 14 4.89 1.91 10.15
CA PHE A 14 5.92 2.96 10.15
C PHE A 14 6.97 2.70 11.25
N PRO A 15 8.27 3.01 11.03
CA PRO A 15 8.89 3.58 9.82
C PRO A 15 9.26 2.54 8.76
N ARG A 16 8.89 1.26 8.95
CA ARG A 16 9.34 0.14 8.11
C ARG A 16 8.30 -0.32 7.08
N SER A 17 7.36 0.54 6.69
CA SER A 17 6.25 0.19 5.80
C SER A 17 6.72 -0.41 4.47
N GLN A 18 7.80 0.12 3.88
CA GLN A 18 8.36 -0.41 2.63
C GLN A 18 8.88 -1.86 2.77
N GLN A 19 9.61 -2.15 3.86
CA GLN A 19 10.12 -3.50 4.12
C GLN A 19 8.98 -4.48 4.40
N PHE A 20 7.95 -4.03 5.13
CA PHE A 20 6.76 -4.82 5.41
C PHE A 20 6.00 -5.15 4.13
N LEU A 21 5.73 -4.16 3.28
CA LEU A 21 5.08 -4.34 1.98
C LEU A 21 5.88 -5.28 1.07
N GLY A 22 7.20 -5.15 1.03
CA GLY A 22 8.06 -6.03 0.23
C GLY A 22 7.96 -7.51 0.64
N ARG A 23 7.79 -7.80 1.94
CA ARG A 23 7.56 -9.17 2.42
C ARG A 23 6.13 -9.64 2.14
N MET A 24 5.14 -8.79 2.39
CA MET A 24 3.72 -9.12 2.22
C MET A 24 3.35 -9.44 0.77
N PHE A 25 3.96 -8.74 -0.18
CA PHE A 25 3.68 -8.89 -1.62
C PHE A 25 4.74 -9.72 -2.37
N ALA A 26 5.61 -10.44 -1.66
CA ALA A 26 6.60 -11.31 -2.30
C ALA A 26 5.91 -12.38 -3.17
N GLY A 27 6.23 -12.41 -4.47
CA GLY A 27 5.62 -13.33 -5.44
C GLY A 27 4.23 -12.90 -5.96
N VAL A 28 3.68 -11.79 -5.49
CA VAL A 28 2.43 -11.22 -6.03
C VAL A 28 2.76 -10.41 -7.30
N PRO A 29 1.96 -10.53 -8.38
CA PRO A 29 2.13 -9.71 -9.58
C PRO A 29 2.11 -8.22 -9.26
N GLU A 30 3.07 -7.48 -9.84
CA GLU A 30 3.22 -6.04 -9.62
C GLU A 30 1.94 -5.26 -9.93
N THR A 31 1.18 -5.69 -10.94
CA THR A 31 -0.09 -5.06 -11.31
C THR A 31 -1.11 -5.09 -10.18
N ASP A 32 -1.14 -6.15 -9.38
CA ASP A 32 -2.07 -6.29 -8.27
C ASP A 32 -1.56 -5.59 -7.03
N THR A 33 -0.25 -5.67 -6.75
CA THR A 33 0.40 -4.85 -5.72
C THR A 33 0.12 -3.37 -5.95
N ARG A 34 0.33 -2.86 -7.18
CA ARG A 34 0.09 -1.44 -7.53
C ARG A 34 -1.38 -1.03 -7.38
N LYS A 35 -2.33 -1.91 -7.70
CA LYS A 35 -3.77 -1.65 -7.46
C LYS A 35 -4.06 -1.50 -5.96
N ILE A 36 -3.51 -2.38 -5.13
CA ILE A 36 -3.80 -2.43 -3.68
C ILE A 36 -3.12 -1.28 -2.93
N THR A 37 -1.88 -0.93 -3.30
CA THR A 37 -1.10 0.11 -2.58
C THR A 37 -1.32 1.52 -3.11
N ALA A 38 -1.83 1.70 -4.33
CA ALA A 38 -2.00 3.03 -4.93
C ALA A 38 -3.25 3.17 -5.82
N GLY A 39 -3.41 2.31 -6.82
CA GLY A 39 -4.42 2.46 -7.89
C GLY A 39 -5.87 2.58 -7.39
N ASN A 40 -6.26 1.72 -6.45
CA ASN A 40 -7.60 1.75 -5.89
C ASN A 40 -7.83 3.01 -5.04
N ALA A 41 -6.81 3.48 -4.31
CA ALA A 41 -6.89 4.69 -3.50
C ALA A 41 -7.03 5.92 -4.40
N ALA A 42 -6.21 6.00 -5.45
CA ALA A 42 -6.29 7.05 -6.45
C ALA A 42 -7.67 7.13 -7.12
N LYS A 43 -8.24 5.98 -7.52
CA LYS A 43 -9.58 5.93 -8.10
C LYS A 43 -10.66 6.36 -7.10
N LEU A 44 -10.59 5.89 -5.85
CA LEU A 44 -11.61 6.15 -4.83
C LEU A 44 -11.60 7.60 -4.36
N PHE A 45 -10.41 8.18 -4.19
CA PHE A 45 -10.22 9.52 -3.61
C PHE A 45 -9.93 10.60 -4.66
N GLY A 46 -9.84 10.26 -5.94
CA GLY A 46 -9.65 11.22 -7.04
C GLY A 46 -8.21 11.73 -7.20
N PHE A 47 -7.20 10.94 -6.82
CA PHE A 47 -5.80 11.34 -7.00
C PHE A 47 -5.27 10.96 -8.40
N THR A 48 -4.40 11.80 -8.96
CA THR A 48 -3.58 11.45 -10.12
C THR A 48 -2.35 10.68 -9.66
N LEU A 49 -2.07 9.54 -10.28
CA LEU A 49 -0.82 8.82 -10.07
C LEU A 49 0.24 9.31 -11.06
N ASN A 50 1.44 9.56 -10.55
CA ASN A 50 2.62 9.87 -11.36
C ASN A 50 3.24 8.61 -11.98
#